data_AF-A0A1M5VCT4-F1
#
_entry.id   AF-A0A1M5VCT4-F1
#
_cell.length_a   1.000
_cell.length_b   1.000
_cell.length_c   1.000
_cell.angle_alpha   90.00
_cell.angle_beta   90.00
_cell.angle_gamma   90.00
#
_symmetry.space_group_name_H-M   'P 1'
#
loop_
_entity.id
_entity.type
_entity.pdbx_description
1 polymer ?
#
loop_
_entity_poly.entity_id
_entity_poly.type
_entity_poly.pdbx_seq_one_letter_code
_entity_poly.pdbx_strand_id
1 'polypeptide(L)' 'MAVKHLPTGIIHLGQKGGTTGCGTNTNQESDHWSNTSSSITCNKNGCKN' A
#
# COMPACT_ATOMS: atom_id res chain seq x y z
N MET A 1 6.98 1.95 6.37
CA MET A 1 6.73 2.85 5.22
C MET A 1 5.32 2.57 4.71
N ALA A 2 4.65 3.57 4.14
CA ALA A 2 3.30 3.38 3.63
C ALA A 2 3.26 3.63 2.11
N VAL A 3 2.31 2.97 1.45
CA VAL A 3 2.11 3.11 0.01
C VAL A 3 0.63 3.35 -0.26
N LYS A 4 0.34 4.43 -0.98
CA LYS A 4 -1.00 4.81 -1.38
C LYS A 4 -1.33 4.17 -2.72
N HIS A 5 -2.46 3.48 -2.78
CA HIS A 5 -3.08 3.07 -4.03
C HIS A 5 -3.89 4.25 -4.57
N LEU A 6 -3.41 4.89 -5.63
CA LEU A 6 -4.01 6.09 -6.22
C LEU A 6 -5.47 5.88 -6.67
N PRO A 7 -5.86 4.76 -7.32
CA PRO A 7 -7.24 4.54 -7.77
C PRO A 7 -8.26 4.44 -6.63
N THR A 8 -7.87 3.83 -5.50
CA THR A 8 -8.79 3.63 -4.36
C THR A 8 -8.61 4.64 -3.24
N GLY A 9 -7.48 5.36 -3.22
CA GLY A 9 -7.07 6.21 -2.10
C GLY A 9 -6.61 5.46 -0.84
N ILE A 10 -6.68 4.13 -0.80
CA ILE A 10 -6.30 3.30 0.35
C ILE A 10 -4.77 3.33 0.54
N ILE A 11 -4.34 3.41 1.79
CA ILE A 11 -2.94 3.42 2.18
C ILE A 11 -2.63 2.08 2.85
N HIS A 12 -1.65 1.38 2.30
CA HIS A 12 -1.20 0.07 2.75
C HIS A 12 0.15 0.19 3.48
N LEU A 13 0.42 -0.75 4.38
CA LEU A 13 1.75 -0.95 4.95
C LEU A 13 2.67 -1.49 3.86
N GLY A 14 3.75 -0.80 3.53
CA GLY A 14 4.70 -1.25 2.51
C GLY A 14 5.28 -0.11 1.68
N GLN A 15 5.84 -0.45 0.53
CA GLN A 15 6.44 0.48 -0.42
C GLN A 15 6.07 0.11 -1.86
N LYS A 16 6.17 1.07 -2.78
CA LYS A 16 6.07 0.87 -4.23
C LYS A 16 7.20 -0.06 -4.70
N GLY A 17 6.88 -1.01 -5.59
CA GLY A 17 7.85 -1.99 -6.10
C GLY A 17 8.10 -3.18 -5.15
N GLY A 18 7.19 -3.45 -4.21
CA GLY A 18 7.30 -4.56 -3.26
C GLY A 18 5.96 -5.24 -3.01
N THR A 19 5.84 -5.87 -1.85
CA THR A 19 4.58 -6.46 -1.38
C THR A 19 4.14 -5.74 -0.12
N THR A 20 2.87 -5.33 -0.08
CA THR A 20 2.27 -4.73 1.12
C THR A 20 2.11 -5.75 2.24
N GLY A 21 1.95 -5.30 3.48
CA GLY A 21 1.74 -6.16 4.64
C GLY A 21 0.50 -7.05 4.54
N CYS A 22 -0.51 -6.67 3.76
CA CYS A 22 -1.68 -7.49 3.48
C CYS A 22 -1.56 -8.36 2.21
N GLY A 23 -0.35 -8.51 1.64
CA GLY A 23 -0.08 -9.38 0.50
C GLY A 23 -0.35 -8.78 -0.89
N THR A 24 -0.70 -7.49 -1.00
CA THR A 24 -0.89 -6.83 -2.30
C THR A 24 0.47 -6.51 -2.93
N ASN A 25 0.69 -6.96 -4.16
CA ASN A 25 1.91 -6.67 -4.92
C ASN A 25 1.81 -5.28 -5.58
N THR A 26 2.73 -4.38 -5.25
CA THR A 26 2.79 -3.01 -5.79
C THR A 26 3.70 -2.88 -7.02
N ASN A 27 4.27 -3.98 -7.51
CA ASN A 27 4.88 -4.04 -8.84
C ASN A 27 3.82 -4.13 -9.94
N GLN A 28 2.69 -4.78 -9.63
CA GLN A 28 1.55 -4.81 -10.55
C GLN A 28 0.94 -3.41 -10.60
N GLU A 29 0.80 -2.89 -11.81
CA GLU A 29 0.32 -1.53 -12.08
C GLU A 29 1.08 -0.49 -11.25
N SER A 30 2.42 -0.49 -11.40
CA SER A 30 3.32 0.38 -10.61
C SER A 30 2.91 1.87 -10.62
N ASP A 31 2.24 2.34 -11.67
CA ASP A 31 1.71 3.71 -11.79
C ASP A 31 0.53 3.99 -10.84
N HIS A 32 -0.19 2.97 -10.40
CA HIS A 32 -1.27 3.07 -9.42
C HIS A 32 -0.75 3.20 -7.98
N TRP A 33 0.57 3.07 -7.76
CA TRP A 33 1.17 3.09 -6.43
C TRP A 33 2.10 4.28 -6.25
N SER A 34 1.98 4.94 -5.09
CA SER A 34 2.86 6.03 -4.68
C SER A 34 3.27 5.88 -3.22
N ASN A 35 4.57 6.05 -2.94
CA ASN A 35 5.08 6.04 -1.58
C ASN A 35 4.52 7.25 -0.80
N THR A 36 4.10 7.02 0.43
CA THR A 36 3.53 8.04 1.29
C THR A 36 3.96 7.85 2.74
N SER A 37 3.96 8.94 3.49
CA SER A 37 4.15 8.96 4.94
C SER A 37 2.82 9.04 5.71
N SER A 38 1.69 9.03 5.00
CA SER A 38 0.36 9.06 5.61
C SER A 38 0.05 7.78 6.39
N SER A 39 -0.89 7.90 7.34
CA SER A 39 -1.37 6.80 8.16
C SER A 39 -2.00 5.68 7.32
N ILE A 40 -1.80 4.43 7.74
CA ILE A 40 -2.33 3.25 7.04
C ILE A 40 -3.85 3.21 7.22
N THR A 41 -4.57 3.19 6.10
CA THR A 41 -6.04 3.11 6.08
C THR A 41 -6.55 1.74 5.67
N CYS A 42 -5.67 0.86 5.20
CA CYS A 42 -6.01 -0.52 4.89
C CYS A 42 -6.36 -1.30 6.17
N ASN A 43 -7.59 -1.81 6.25
CA ASN A 43 -8.07 -2.63 7.38
C ASN A 43 -7.83 -4.14 7.18
N LYS A 44 -7.06 -4.55 6.17
CA LYS A 44 -6.73 -5.96 5.97
C LYS A 44 -5.68 -6.42 6.98
N ASN A 45 -5.84 -7.67 7.43
CA ASN A 45 -4.89 -8.32 8.32
C ASN A 45 -3.48 -8.28 7.73
N GLY A 46 -2.48 -7.90 8.52
CA GLY A 46 -1.09 -7.71 8.09
C GLY A 46 -0.71 -6.28 7.67
N CYS A 47 -1.67 -5.45 7.24
CA CYS A 47 -1.46 -3.99 7.12
C CYS A 47 -1.76 -3.25 8.43
N LYS A 48 -2.72 -3.77 9.19
CA LYS A 48 -3.15 -3.25 10.48
C LYS A 48 -3.01 -4.39 11.49
N ASN A 49 -2.00 -4.29 12.36
CA ASN A 49 -1.77 -5.15 13.51
C ASN A 49 -1.73 -4.27 14.75
#